data_AF-A0A0Q7QC94-F1
#
_entry.id   AF-A0A0Q7QC94-F1
#
_cell.length_a   1.000
_cell.length_b   1.000
_cell.length_c   1.000
_cell.angle_alpha   90.00
_cell.angle_beta   90.00
_cell.angle_gamma   90.00
#
_symmetry.space_group_name_H-M   'P 1'
#
loop_
_entity.id
_entity.type
_entity.pdbx_description
1 polymer ?
#
loop_
_entity_poly.entity_id
_entity_poly.type
_entity_poly.pdbx_seq_one_letter_code
_entity_poly.pdbx_strand_id
1 'polypeptide(L)'
;MLPRLATVLTFTALLIGLPVTAYADDYSAPLQTAVSDLPVATEVRTGYDRSKFNHWIDADGDGCNTRNEVLLAEADDPPTRTGTCTLSGGRWYSYYDRVSWYAPSDIDIDHMVPLAEAWDSGARTWSAAEREGYANDLGDSRSLVGVTDNVNQAKGDQDVREWLPTYDKCRYLREFVAVKHRWRLSVDSGEKSAMTTLAGTCTNTTITVTLAR
;
A
#
# COMPACT_ATOMS: atom_id res chain seq x y z
N MET A 1 -43.93 63.15 -25.48
CA MET A 1 -42.56 62.68 -25.21
C MET A 1 -42.65 61.52 -24.22
N LEU A 2 -42.65 60.27 -24.71
CA LEU A 2 -42.67 59.06 -23.87
C LEU A 2 -41.25 58.50 -23.77
N PRO A 3 -40.76 58.07 -22.59
CA PRO A 3 -39.45 57.46 -22.46
C PRO A 3 -39.49 55.99 -22.89
N ARG A 4 -38.47 55.55 -23.63
CA ARG A 4 -38.26 54.16 -24.00
C ARG A 4 -37.67 53.41 -22.80
N LEU A 5 -38.38 52.42 -22.26
CA LEU A 5 -37.81 51.45 -21.31
C LEU A 5 -36.85 50.52 -22.08
N ALA A 6 -35.60 50.44 -21.63
CA ALA A 6 -34.63 49.46 -22.08
C ALA A 6 -34.74 48.21 -21.18
N THR A 7 -35.17 47.09 -21.76
CA THR A 7 -35.20 45.79 -21.09
C THR A 7 -33.79 45.20 -21.08
N VAL A 8 -33.20 45.07 -19.90
CA VAL A 8 -31.94 44.34 -19.69
C VAL A 8 -32.28 42.85 -19.53
N LEU A 9 -31.91 42.02 -20.52
CA LEU A 9 -31.95 40.57 -20.37
C LEU A 9 -30.69 40.11 -19.60
N THR A 10 -30.87 39.67 -18.37
CA THR A 10 -29.85 38.91 -17.62
C THR A 10 -29.78 37.48 -18.15
N PHE A 11 -28.69 37.11 -18.82
CA PHE A 11 -28.38 35.73 -19.16
C PHE A 11 -27.84 35.01 -17.92
N THR A 12 -28.65 34.14 -17.32
CA THR A 12 -28.19 33.20 -16.29
C THR A 12 -27.48 32.05 -16.99
N ALA A 13 -26.14 32.03 -16.95
CA ALA A 13 -25.37 30.90 -17.44
C ALA A 13 -25.56 29.72 -16.50
N LEU A 14 -26.31 28.71 -16.94
CA LEU A 14 -26.46 27.44 -16.23
C LEU A 14 -25.18 26.62 -16.45
N LEU A 15 -24.27 26.65 -15.47
CA LEU A 15 -23.15 25.72 -15.40
C LEU A 15 -23.70 24.33 -15.06
N ILE A 16 -23.90 23.51 -16.10
CA ILE A 16 -24.15 22.08 -15.92
C ILE A 16 -22.81 21.46 -15.49
N GLY A 17 -22.62 21.30 -14.19
CA GLY A 17 -21.55 20.47 -13.66
C GLY A 17 -21.79 19.03 -14.13
N LEU A 18 -20.87 18.48 -14.91
CA LEU A 18 -20.86 17.04 -15.18
C LEU A 18 -20.57 16.34 -13.84
N PRO A 19 -21.34 15.33 -13.43
CA PRO A 19 -20.94 14.50 -12.31
C PRO A 19 -19.68 13.73 -12.74
N VAL A 20 -18.52 14.15 -12.25
CA VAL A 20 -17.33 13.31 -12.24
C VAL A 20 -17.51 12.33 -11.08
N THR A 21 -18.23 11.24 -11.31
CA THR A 21 -18.10 10.05 -10.46
C THR A 21 -16.88 9.28 -10.96
N ALA A 22 -15.72 9.53 -10.36
CA ALA A 22 -14.51 8.74 -10.58
C ALA A 22 -14.27 7.85 -9.36
N TYR A 23 -14.75 6.61 -9.52
CA TYR A 23 -14.38 5.32 -8.94
C TYR A 23 -14.28 5.14 -7.41
N ALA A 24 -15.15 4.27 -6.89
CA ALA A 24 -14.72 3.24 -5.96
C ALA A 24 -15.18 1.90 -6.53
N ASP A 25 -14.37 1.28 -7.38
CA ASP A 25 -14.52 -0.16 -7.58
C ASP A 25 -13.80 -0.83 -6.40
N ASP A 26 -14.37 -0.75 -5.20
CA ASP A 26 -13.81 -1.45 -4.04
C ASP A 26 -13.81 -2.96 -4.31
N TYR A 27 -12.77 -3.66 -3.86
CA TYR A 27 -12.77 -5.12 -3.78
C TYR A 27 -13.14 -5.55 -2.37
N SER A 28 -14.09 -6.50 -2.24
CA SER A 28 -14.50 -7.02 -0.94
C SER A 28 -14.88 -8.50 -1.00
N ALA A 29 -14.14 -9.35 -0.29
CA ALA A 29 -14.44 -10.78 -0.19
C ALA A 29 -13.83 -11.42 1.08
N PRO A 30 -14.38 -12.54 1.57
CA PRO A 30 -13.72 -13.37 2.58
C PRO A 30 -12.32 -13.81 2.14
N LEU A 31 -11.36 -13.90 3.07
CA LEU A 31 -9.95 -14.23 2.80
C LEU A 31 -9.76 -15.38 1.81
N GLN A 32 -10.47 -16.50 1.97
CA GLN A 32 -10.32 -17.65 1.07
C GLN A 32 -10.77 -17.34 -0.36
N THR A 33 -11.87 -16.59 -0.52
CA THR A 33 -12.33 -16.08 -1.81
C THR A 33 -11.34 -15.06 -2.36
N ALA A 34 -10.84 -14.15 -1.52
CA ALA A 34 -9.84 -13.17 -1.89
C ALA A 34 -8.55 -13.80 -2.40
N VAL A 35 -8.07 -14.86 -1.75
CA VAL A 35 -6.95 -15.65 -2.27
C VAL A 35 -7.34 -16.28 -3.61
N SER A 36 -8.52 -16.92 -3.72
CA SER A 36 -8.99 -17.57 -4.96
C SER A 36 -9.12 -16.61 -6.15
N ASP A 37 -9.48 -15.35 -5.92
CA ASP A 37 -9.72 -14.37 -6.98
C ASP A 37 -8.43 -13.76 -7.56
N LEU A 38 -7.29 -13.89 -6.87
CA LEU A 38 -6.00 -13.38 -7.38
C LEU A 38 -5.64 -14.03 -8.73
N PRO A 39 -5.33 -13.25 -9.78
CA PRO A 39 -4.99 -13.81 -11.08
C PRO A 39 -3.65 -14.54 -11.01
N VAL A 40 -3.57 -15.72 -11.62
CA VAL A 40 -2.34 -16.50 -11.70
C VAL A 40 -1.58 -16.13 -12.97
N ALA A 41 -0.31 -15.73 -12.84
CA ALA A 41 0.58 -15.43 -13.95
C ALA A 41 2.02 -15.88 -13.65
N THR A 42 2.84 -16.05 -14.67
CA THR A 42 4.27 -16.33 -14.49
C THR A 42 5.01 -15.06 -14.08
N GLU A 43 5.82 -15.16 -13.04
CA GLU A 43 6.71 -14.09 -12.58
C GLU A 43 7.81 -13.76 -13.60
N VAL A 44 8.15 -12.47 -13.71
CA VAL A 44 9.17 -11.99 -14.66
C VAL A 44 10.08 -10.94 -14.02
N ARG A 45 11.24 -11.39 -13.54
CA ARG A 45 12.27 -10.52 -12.93
C ARG A 45 13.09 -9.68 -13.88
N THR A 46 13.14 -10.06 -15.16
CA THR A 46 14.01 -9.37 -16.13
C THR A 46 13.71 -7.88 -16.19
N GLY A 47 14.77 -7.07 -16.05
CA GLY A 47 14.69 -5.61 -16.10
C GLY A 47 14.27 -4.94 -14.80
N TYR A 48 14.06 -5.70 -13.71
CA TYR A 48 13.88 -5.11 -12.39
C TYR A 48 15.08 -4.25 -12.00
N ASP A 49 14.79 -3.08 -11.46
CA ASP A 49 15.74 -2.18 -10.83
C ASP A 49 14.96 -1.42 -9.76
N ARG A 50 15.41 -1.51 -8.50
CA ARG A 50 14.75 -0.89 -7.35
C ARG A 50 14.57 0.62 -7.55
N SER A 51 15.49 1.29 -8.25
CA SER A 51 15.41 2.73 -8.52
C SER A 51 14.23 3.14 -9.40
N LYS A 52 13.57 2.18 -10.08
CA LYS A 52 12.34 2.43 -10.85
C LYS A 52 11.10 2.64 -9.99
N PHE A 53 11.21 2.36 -8.69
CA PHE A 53 10.22 2.65 -7.66
C PHE A 53 10.73 3.82 -6.84
N ASN A 54 10.51 5.04 -7.33
CA ASN A 54 10.89 6.25 -6.60
C ASN A 54 10.17 6.26 -5.25
N HIS A 55 10.89 6.09 -4.16
CA HIS A 55 10.31 5.97 -2.82
C HIS A 55 10.95 6.90 -1.81
N TRP A 56 10.19 7.10 -0.75
CA TRP A 56 10.40 8.08 0.29
C TRP A 56 10.26 9.50 -0.25
N ILE A 57 9.15 9.73 -0.97
CA ILE A 57 8.71 11.07 -1.33
C ILE A 57 8.01 11.73 -0.15
N ASP A 58 8.07 13.06 -0.12
CA ASP A 58 7.23 13.93 0.69
C ASP A 58 6.01 14.31 -0.17
N ALA A 59 4.93 13.53 -0.04
CA ALA A 59 3.79 13.60 -0.95
C ALA A 59 2.88 14.80 -0.68
N ASP A 60 2.81 15.26 0.56
CA ASP A 60 1.98 16.38 0.99
C ASP A 60 2.78 17.68 1.23
N GLY A 61 4.11 17.62 1.17
CA GLY A 61 5.00 18.77 1.26
C GLY A 61 5.19 19.27 2.69
N ASP A 62 4.93 18.43 3.70
CA ASP A 62 5.03 18.80 5.11
C ASP A 62 6.47 18.62 5.68
N GLY A 63 7.39 18.11 4.86
CA GLY A 63 8.78 17.83 5.19
C GLY A 63 9.04 16.41 5.72
N CYS A 64 8.02 15.58 5.91
CA CYS A 64 8.15 14.16 6.19
C CYS A 64 8.05 13.36 4.90
N ASN A 65 9.04 12.50 4.67
CA ASN A 65 8.89 11.51 3.62
C ASN A 65 7.98 10.36 4.09
N THR A 66 7.50 9.59 3.13
CA THR A 66 6.63 8.42 3.36
C THR A 66 7.18 7.47 4.43
N ARG A 67 8.51 7.27 4.51
CA ARG A 67 9.11 6.44 5.57
C ARG A 67 8.77 6.99 6.96
N ASN A 68 8.97 8.29 7.16
CA ASN A 68 8.73 8.92 8.45
C ASN A 68 7.23 9.08 8.72
N GLU A 69 6.40 9.20 7.70
CA GLU A 69 4.94 9.12 7.84
C GLU A 69 4.51 7.78 8.46
N VAL A 70 5.02 6.65 7.95
CA VAL A 70 4.71 5.33 8.52
C VAL A 70 5.22 5.22 9.95
N LEU A 71 6.45 5.69 10.23
CA LEU A 71 6.97 5.69 11.60
C LEU A 71 6.12 6.53 12.56
N LEU A 72 5.60 7.67 12.14
CA LEU A 72 4.71 8.48 12.96
C LEU A 72 3.36 7.78 13.18
N ALA A 73 2.82 7.14 12.15
CA ALA A 73 1.52 6.47 12.20
C ALA A 73 1.52 5.19 13.05
N GLU A 74 2.62 4.43 13.04
CA GLU A 74 2.69 3.10 13.67
C GLU A 74 3.39 3.09 15.03
N ALA A 75 3.83 4.25 15.53
CA ALA A 75 4.43 4.33 16.86
C ALA A 75 3.41 4.01 17.95
N ASP A 76 3.69 3.01 18.79
CA ASP A 76 2.94 2.76 20.02
C ASP A 76 3.15 3.92 21.02
N ASP A 77 4.40 4.34 21.17
CA ASP A 77 4.78 5.54 21.93
C ASP A 77 5.33 6.57 20.95
N PRO A 78 4.72 7.77 20.83
CA PRO A 78 5.10 8.73 19.80
C PRO A 78 6.57 9.21 19.92
N PRO A 79 7.32 9.28 18.80
CA PRO A 79 8.63 9.92 18.80
C PRO A 79 8.52 11.45 18.88
N THR A 80 9.64 12.10 19.20
CA THR A 80 9.77 13.54 19.01
C THR A 80 10.08 13.85 17.54
N ARG A 81 9.30 14.73 16.90
CA ARG A 81 9.54 15.26 15.55
C ARG A 81 10.17 16.64 15.64
N THR A 82 11.26 16.87 14.90
CA THR A 82 11.96 18.16 14.83
C THR A 82 12.32 18.54 13.39
N GLY A 83 12.42 19.84 13.09
CA GLY A 83 12.83 20.34 11.79
C GLY A 83 11.99 19.79 10.62
N THR A 84 12.64 19.42 9.52
CA THR A 84 12.06 18.72 8.36
C THR A 84 11.91 17.22 8.65
N CYS A 85 11.16 16.89 9.70
CA CYS A 85 10.82 15.52 10.09
C CYS A 85 11.98 14.61 10.51
N THR A 86 12.90 15.11 11.34
CA THR A 86 13.83 14.25 12.07
C THR A 86 13.12 13.66 13.29
N LEU A 87 13.08 12.33 13.38
CA LEU A 87 12.44 11.58 14.47
C LEU A 87 13.49 11.11 15.50
N SER A 88 13.16 11.21 16.78
CA SER A 88 13.98 10.66 17.88
C SER A 88 13.13 10.10 19.01
N GLY A 89 13.61 9.02 19.64
CA GLY A 89 12.83 8.25 20.62
C GLY A 89 11.64 7.53 19.98
N GLY A 90 10.63 7.25 20.80
CA GLY A 90 9.43 6.50 20.40
C GLY A 90 9.52 5.01 20.75
N ARG A 91 8.46 4.27 20.42
CA ARG A 91 8.42 2.81 20.51
C ARG A 91 7.56 2.25 19.38
N TRP A 92 8.07 1.24 18.68
CA TRP A 92 7.36 0.50 17.64
C TRP A 92 7.33 -0.97 17.99
N TYR A 93 6.25 -1.65 17.64
CA TYR A 93 6.12 -3.09 17.81
C TYR A 93 6.10 -3.78 16.45
N SER A 94 7.15 -4.56 16.17
CA SER A 94 7.22 -5.38 14.97
C SER A 94 6.43 -6.66 15.21
N TYR A 95 5.30 -6.81 14.51
CA TYR A 95 4.49 -8.01 14.67
C TYR A 95 5.10 -9.25 14.01
N TYR A 96 6.10 -9.09 13.13
CA TYR A 96 6.77 -10.20 12.45
C TYR A 96 7.54 -11.10 13.44
N ASP A 97 8.15 -10.49 14.47
CA ASP A 97 8.97 -11.14 15.49
C ASP A 97 8.50 -10.91 16.94
N ARG A 98 7.49 -10.04 17.12
CA ARG A 98 6.91 -9.66 18.42
C ARG A 98 7.87 -8.92 19.33
N VAL A 99 8.78 -8.13 18.76
CA VAL A 99 9.76 -7.33 19.50
C VAL A 99 9.42 -5.84 19.38
N SER A 100 9.69 -5.08 20.44
CA SER A 100 9.61 -3.62 20.41
C SER A 100 10.99 -2.98 20.30
N TRP A 101 11.07 -1.91 19.52
CA TRP A 101 12.27 -1.10 19.32
C TRP A 101 12.00 0.37 19.59
N TYR A 102 13.05 1.11 19.92
CA TYR A 102 12.96 2.47 20.48
C TYR A 102 13.74 3.51 19.68
N ALA A 103 14.49 3.07 18.67
CA ALA A 103 15.24 3.92 17.78
C ALA A 103 14.61 3.87 16.38
N PRO A 104 14.22 5.03 15.80
CA PRO A 104 13.73 5.09 14.42
C PRO A 104 14.67 4.45 13.39
N SER A 105 15.97 4.39 13.66
CA SER A 105 16.98 3.79 12.78
C SER A 105 16.95 2.27 12.72
N ASP A 106 16.39 1.62 13.75
CA ASP A 106 16.36 0.16 13.87
C ASP A 106 15.04 -0.42 13.32
N ILE A 107 14.14 0.46 12.86
CA ILE A 107 12.90 0.12 12.19
C ILE A 107 13.06 0.34 10.69
N ASP A 108 12.82 -0.72 9.93
CA ASP A 108 12.63 -0.66 8.50
C ASP A 108 11.14 -0.50 8.19
N ILE A 109 10.85 0.24 7.11
CA ILE A 109 9.51 0.23 6.51
C ILE A 109 9.53 -0.80 5.39
N ASP A 110 8.90 -1.93 5.64
CA ASP A 110 8.71 -3.01 4.67
C ASP A 110 7.55 -2.67 3.72
N HIS A 111 7.75 -2.97 2.45
CA HIS A 111 6.65 -3.05 1.49
C HIS A 111 6.01 -4.43 1.65
N MET A 112 4.77 -4.47 2.14
CA MET A 112 4.06 -5.72 2.47
C MET A 112 4.20 -6.76 1.36
N VAL A 113 3.97 -6.34 0.11
CA VAL A 113 4.44 -7.05 -1.08
C VAL A 113 5.75 -6.38 -1.54
N PRO A 114 6.92 -7.08 -1.54
CA PRO A 114 8.20 -6.45 -1.87
C PRO A 114 8.21 -5.76 -3.24
N LEU A 115 9.05 -4.73 -3.44
CA LEU A 115 9.12 -4.01 -4.71
C LEU A 115 9.52 -4.92 -5.90
N ALA A 116 10.42 -5.88 -5.67
CA ALA A 116 10.79 -6.86 -6.70
C ALA A 116 9.66 -7.85 -6.98
N GLU A 117 8.96 -8.28 -5.93
CA GLU A 117 7.80 -9.17 -6.08
C GLU A 117 6.66 -8.45 -6.84
N ALA A 118 6.39 -7.18 -6.53
CA ALA A 118 5.43 -6.39 -7.29
C ALA A 118 5.83 -6.27 -8.76
N TRP A 119 7.12 -6.10 -9.06
CA TRP A 119 7.65 -6.09 -10.43
C TRP A 119 7.33 -7.40 -11.16
N ASP A 120 7.62 -8.53 -10.52
CA ASP A 120 7.40 -9.88 -11.04
C ASP A 120 5.91 -10.15 -11.27
N SER A 121 5.08 -9.63 -10.38
CA SER A 121 3.62 -9.75 -10.36
C SER A 121 2.86 -8.69 -11.19
N GLY A 122 3.56 -7.99 -12.09
CA GLY A 122 2.96 -7.16 -13.13
C GLY A 122 3.38 -5.69 -13.15
N ALA A 123 3.99 -5.19 -12.08
CA ALA A 123 4.42 -3.78 -11.99
C ALA A 123 5.52 -3.40 -12.99
N ARG A 124 6.17 -4.38 -13.61
CA ARG A 124 7.07 -4.17 -14.75
C ARG A 124 6.42 -3.42 -15.92
N THR A 125 5.11 -3.55 -16.08
CA THR A 125 4.33 -2.92 -17.17
C THR A 125 3.76 -1.56 -16.82
N TRP A 126 3.85 -1.18 -15.54
CA TRP A 126 3.30 0.09 -15.06
C TRP A 126 4.11 1.28 -15.58
N SER A 127 3.47 2.44 -15.60
CA SER A 127 4.14 3.73 -15.72
C SER A 127 5.06 3.98 -14.51
N ALA A 128 5.94 4.99 -14.62
CA ALA A 128 6.76 5.41 -13.49
C ALA A 128 5.91 5.96 -12.34
N ALA A 129 4.84 6.71 -12.64
CA ALA A 129 3.93 7.26 -11.65
C ALA A 129 3.18 6.19 -10.86
N GLU A 130 2.73 5.11 -11.52
CA GLU A 130 2.10 3.97 -10.83
C GLU A 130 3.07 3.25 -9.88
N ARG A 131 4.34 3.06 -10.28
CA ARG A 131 5.36 2.47 -9.40
C ARG A 131 5.73 3.38 -8.22
N GLU A 132 5.80 4.68 -8.44
CA GLU A 132 5.97 5.66 -7.36
C GLU A 132 4.78 5.63 -6.39
N GLY A 133 3.55 5.60 -6.93
CA GLY A 133 2.34 5.46 -6.12
C GLY A 133 2.35 4.19 -5.26
N TYR A 134 2.75 3.05 -5.83
CA TYR A 134 2.89 1.80 -5.09
C TYR A 134 3.92 1.87 -3.98
N ALA A 135 5.09 2.43 -4.28
CA ALA A 135 6.19 2.48 -3.33
C ALA A 135 5.95 3.45 -2.18
N ASN A 136 4.96 4.35 -2.30
CA ASN A 136 4.59 5.35 -1.31
C ASN A 136 3.11 5.27 -0.91
N ASP A 137 2.51 4.08 -1.01
CA ASP A 137 1.07 3.90 -0.76
C ASP A 137 0.73 4.02 0.74
N LEU A 138 0.30 5.21 1.15
CA LEU A 138 -0.26 5.49 2.47
C LEU A 138 -1.80 5.42 2.50
N GLY A 139 -2.44 5.12 1.36
CA GLY A 139 -3.90 5.08 1.26
C GLY A 139 -4.52 3.79 1.83
N ASP A 140 -3.69 2.82 2.22
CA ASP A 140 -4.07 1.64 2.99
C ASP A 140 -2.95 1.30 3.97
N SER A 141 -3.25 1.24 5.27
CA SER A 141 -2.25 1.01 6.32
C SER A 141 -1.59 -0.37 6.27
N ARG A 142 -2.00 -1.24 5.35
CA ARG A 142 -1.42 -2.57 5.14
C ARG A 142 -0.32 -2.58 4.09
N SER A 143 -0.16 -1.50 3.30
CA SER A 143 0.79 -1.44 2.19
C SER A 143 2.25 -1.30 2.65
N LEU A 144 2.46 -0.54 3.72
CA LEU A 144 3.77 -0.27 4.32
C LEU A 144 3.70 -0.59 5.81
N VAL A 145 4.70 -1.30 6.34
CA VAL A 145 4.73 -1.69 7.75
C VAL A 145 6.11 -1.49 8.37
N GLY A 146 6.14 -0.89 9.55
CA GLY A 146 7.31 -0.75 10.42
C GLY A 146 7.64 -2.07 11.10
N VAL A 147 8.80 -2.62 10.76
CA VAL A 147 9.28 -3.91 11.28
C VAL A 147 10.76 -3.84 11.64
N THR A 148 11.22 -4.82 12.40
CA THR A 148 12.64 -4.93 12.74
C THR A 148 13.50 -5.14 11.48
N ASP A 149 14.63 -4.43 11.40
CA ASP A 149 15.57 -4.46 10.28
C ASP A 149 15.99 -5.87 9.82
N ASN A 150 16.39 -6.73 10.76
CA ASN A 150 16.90 -8.06 10.49
C ASN A 150 15.83 -9.02 9.96
N VAL A 151 14.58 -8.86 10.42
CA VAL A 151 13.45 -9.67 9.95
C VAL A 151 13.01 -9.20 8.56
N ASN A 152 13.06 -7.90 8.30
CA ASN A 152 12.82 -7.35 6.97
C ASN A 152 13.90 -7.81 5.97
N GLN A 153 15.16 -7.82 6.36
CA GLN A 153 16.26 -8.37 5.56
C GLN A 153 16.09 -9.87 5.31
N ALA A 154 15.58 -10.63 6.29
CA ALA A 154 15.29 -12.05 6.13
C ALA A 154 14.13 -12.30 5.16
N LYS A 155 13.13 -11.40 5.09
CA LYS A 155 12.05 -11.43 4.09
C LYS A 155 12.57 -11.08 2.69
N GLY A 156 13.36 -10.01 2.57
CA GLY A 156 13.90 -9.56 1.29
C GLY A 156 12.83 -9.37 0.21
N ASP A 157 13.07 -9.99 -0.95
CA ASP A 157 12.21 -9.91 -2.15
C ASP A 157 11.22 -11.09 -2.25
N GLN A 158 11.03 -11.86 -1.18
CA GLN A 158 10.34 -13.16 -1.20
C GLN A 158 8.81 -13.04 -1.18
N ASP A 159 8.14 -13.98 -1.85
CA ASP A 159 6.69 -14.17 -1.83
C ASP A 159 6.23 -14.93 -0.56
N VAL A 160 4.91 -15.18 -0.43
CA VAL A 160 4.31 -15.93 0.69
C VAL A 160 4.75 -17.40 0.76
N ARG A 161 5.15 -17.99 -0.37
CA ARG A 161 5.64 -19.38 -0.43
C ARG A 161 7.06 -19.48 0.12
N GLU A 162 7.87 -18.46 -0.07
CA GLU A 162 9.29 -18.42 0.25
C GLU A 162 9.56 -17.87 1.65
N TRP A 163 8.74 -16.93 2.11
CA TRP A 163 8.88 -16.34 3.44
C TRP A 163 7.54 -16.07 4.11
N LEU A 164 7.50 -16.33 5.41
CA LEU A 164 6.41 -15.97 6.32
C LEU A 164 7.02 -15.49 7.63
N PRO A 165 6.39 -14.53 8.32
CA PRO A 165 6.82 -14.18 9.67
C PRO A 165 6.67 -15.38 10.60
N THR A 166 7.50 -15.40 11.64
CA THR A 166 7.44 -16.45 12.67
C THR A 166 6.07 -16.48 13.33
N TYR A 167 5.54 -15.29 13.60
CA TYR A 167 4.24 -15.09 14.25
C TYR A 167 3.22 -14.48 13.29
N ASP A 168 1.95 -14.50 13.69
CA ASP A 168 0.88 -13.71 13.05
C ASP A 168 0.73 -13.93 11.52
N LYS A 169 1.04 -15.14 11.04
CA LYS A 169 0.95 -15.55 9.62
C LYS A 169 -0.40 -15.26 8.96
N CYS A 170 -1.50 -15.40 9.71
CA CYS A 170 -2.83 -15.07 9.20
C CYS A 170 -3.06 -13.56 9.05
N ARG A 171 -2.42 -12.73 9.88
CA ARG A 171 -2.41 -11.26 9.69
C ARG A 171 -1.63 -10.93 8.42
N TYR A 172 -0.40 -11.42 8.33
CA TYR A 172 0.46 -11.22 7.17
C TYR A 172 -0.24 -11.62 5.86
N LEU A 173 -0.84 -12.82 5.79
CA LEU A 173 -1.56 -13.26 4.60
C LEU A 173 -2.71 -12.32 4.21
N ARG A 174 -3.50 -11.83 5.18
CA ARG A 174 -4.60 -10.90 4.89
C ARG A 174 -4.08 -9.57 4.35
N GLU A 175 -3.00 -9.05 4.92
CA GLU A 175 -2.38 -7.79 4.48
C GLU A 175 -1.76 -7.94 3.09
N PHE A 176 -1.04 -9.03 2.86
CA PHE A 176 -0.45 -9.36 1.57
C PHE A 176 -1.51 -9.52 0.46
N VAL A 177 -2.59 -10.25 0.73
CA VAL A 177 -3.75 -10.39 -0.20
C VAL A 177 -4.42 -9.04 -0.46
N ALA A 178 -4.59 -8.21 0.57
CA ALA A 178 -5.18 -6.89 0.43
C ALA A 178 -4.35 -6.02 -0.53
N VAL A 179 -3.02 -5.97 -0.35
CA VAL A 179 -2.13 -5.18 -1.20
C VAL A 179 -2.11 -5.71 -2.64
N LYS A 180 -2.06 -7.04 -2.84
CA LYS A 180 -2.16 -7.63 -4.20
C LYS A 180 -3.45 -7.20 -4.90
N HIS A 181 -4.60 -7.22 -4.22
CA HIS A 181 -5.87 -6.76 -4.79
C HIS A 181 -5.88 -5.26 -5.07
N ARG A 182 -5.51 -4.44 -4.07
CA ARG A 182 -5.47 -2.97 -4.18
C ARG A 182 -4.70 -2.49 -5.40
N TRP A 183 -3.61 -3.17 -5.74
CA TRP A 183 -2.74 -2.81 -6.86
C TRP A 183 -2.89 -3.70 -8.10
N ARG A 184 -3.87 -4.61 -8.10
CA ARG A 184 -4.13 -5.58 -9.18
C ARG A 184 -2.88 -6.38 -9.59
N LEU A 185 -2.12 -6.83 -8.61
CA LEU A 185 -0.97 -7.71 -8.80
C LEU A 185 -1.43 -9.15 -9.00
N SER A 186 -0.68 -9.91 -9.80
CA SER A 186 -0.86 -11.36 -9.91
C SER A 186 -0.15 -12.12 -8.79
N VAL A 187 -0.33 -13.43 -8.79
CA VAL A 187 0.47 -14.38 -8.02
C VAL A 187 0.97 -15.48 -8.94
N ASP A 188 2.10 -16.10 -8.63
CA ASP A 188 2.51 -17.32 -9.33
C ASP A 188 1.71 -18.55 -8.84
N SER A 189 1.83 -19.69 -9.54
CA SER A 189 1.10 -20.91 -9.19
C SER A 189 1.50 -21.53 -7.83
N GLY A 190 2.78 -21.43 -7.46
CA GLY A 190 3.31 -21.89 -6.19
C GLY A 190 2.89 -20.97 -5.04
N GLU A 191 3.00 -19.65 -5.23
CA GLU A 191 2.51 -18.62 -4.31
C GLU A 191 1.01 -18.82 -4.04
N LYS A 192 0.20 -18.94 -5.11
CA LYS A 192 -1.25 -19.22 -5.01
C LYS A 192 -1.55 -20.45 -4.16
N SER A 193 -0.79 -21.53 -4.35
CA SER A 193 -0.98 -22.79 -3.63
C SER A 193 -0.63 -22.65 -2.14
N ALA A 194 0.46 -21.94 -1.83
CA ALA A 194 0.87 -21.64 -0.46
C ALA A 194 -0.16 -20.75 0.26
N MET A 195 -0.61 -19.68 -0.39
CA MET A 195 -1.64 -18.78 0.13
C MET A 195 -2.96 -19.51 0.37
N THR A 196 -3.39 -20.38 -0.55
CA THR A 196 -4.64 -21.16 -0.42
C THR A 196 -4.55 -22.10 0.78
N THR A 197 -3.43 -22.78 0.95
CA THR A 197 -3.19 -23.68 2.08
C THR A 197 -3.23 -22.93 3.41
N LEU A 198 -2.51 -21.80 3.50
CA LEU A 198 -2.48 -20.99 4.71
C LEU A 198 -3.85 -20.38 5.03
N ALA A 199 -4.58 -19.89 4.02
CA ALA A 199 -5.94 -19.36 4.19
C ALA A 199 -6.92 -20.38 4.80
N GLY A 200 -6.72 -21.67 4.52
CA GLY A 200 -7.52 -22.76 5.11
C GLY A 200 -7.35 -22.90 6.63
N THR A 201 -6.24 -22.40 7.19
CA THR A 201 -5.97 -22.40 8.64
C THR A 201 -6.37 -21.11 9.35
N CYS A 202 -6.73 -20.08 8.58
CA CYS A 202 -7.02 -18.75 9.09
C CYS A 202 -8.52 -18.50 9.22
N THR A 203 -8.90 -17.57 10.10
CA THR A 203 -10.27 -17.04 10.11
C THR A 203 -10.60 -16.44 8.75
N ASN A 204 -11.72 -16.84 8.17
CA ASN A 204 -12.18 -16.40 6.85
C ASN A 204 -12.81 -15.00 6.90
N THR A 205 -12.06 -14.02 7.43
CA THR A 205 -12.50 -12.63 7.59
C THR A 205 -12.62 -11.95 6.22
N THR A 206 -13.59 -11.05 6.08
CA THR A 206 -13.72 -10.22 4.87
C THR A 206 -12.58 -9.21 4.78
N ILE A 207 -11.91 -9.20 3.63
CA ILE A 207 -10.93 -8.20 3.24
C ILE A 207 -11.65 -7.21 2.34
N THR A 208 -11.61 -5.93 2.69
CA THR A 208 -12.08 -4.83 1.84
C THR A 208 -10.90 -3.92 1.51
N VAL A 209 -10.76 -3.53 0.25
CA VAL A 209 -9.76 -2.57 -0.22
C VAL A 209 -10.39 -1.64 -1.25
N THR A 210 -10.04 -0.37 -1.19
CA THR A 210 -10.22 0.52 -2.34
C THR A 210 -9.08 0.29 -3.31
N LEU A 211 -9.40 0.10 -4.59
CA LEU A 211 -8.39 -0.13 -5.62
C LEU A 211 -7.59 1.15 -5.88
N ALA A 212 -6.26 1.02 -5.92
CA ALA A 212 -5.33 2.08 -6.30
C ALA A 212 -5.01 2.06 -7.80
N ARG A 213 -5.38 0.97 -8.48
CA ARG A 213 -5.20 0.74 -9.92
C ARG A 213 -6.32 -0.13 -10.47
#